data_AF-A0A343VR97-F1
#
_entry.id   AF-A0A343VR97-F1
#
_cell.length_a   1.000
_cell.length_b   1.000
_cell.length_c   1.000
_cell.angle_alpha   90.00
_cell.angle_beta   90.00
_cell.angle_gamma   90.00
#
_symmetry.space_group_name_H-M   'P 1'
#
loop_
_entity.id
_entity.type
_entity.pdbx_description
1 polymer ?
#
loop_
_entity_poly.entity_id
_entity_poly.type
_entity_poly.pdbx_seq_one_letter_code
_entity_poly.pdbx_strand_id
1 'polypeptide(L)' 'MAKVTAEQAATKLTDWRAVNEQRDHLVRQAHDAGLAINRIHHLSGIARSTIYDILEGKRGRARRTTT' A
#
# COMPACT_ATOMS: atom_id res chain seq x y z
N MET A 1 10.47 -28.07 7.67
CA MET A 1 9.97 -27.20 6.57
C MET A 1 11.16 -26.87 5.67
N ALA A 2 11.02 -27.00 4.34
CA ALA A 2 12.11 -26.66 3.42
C ALA A 2 12.41 -25.15 3.49
N LYS A 3 13.70 -24.79 3.43
CA LYS A 3 14.15 -23.39 3.42
C LYS A 3 13.73 -22.74 2.10
N VAL A 4 13.08 -21.58 2.18
CA VAL A 4 12.73 -20.75 1.01
C VAL A 4 14.03 -20.31 0.32
N THR A 5 14.11 -20.45 -1.00
CA THR A 5 15.26 -19.98 -1.78
C THR A 5 15.21 -18.47 -1.96
N ALA A 6 16.36 -17.85 -2.30
CA ALA A 6 16.42 -16.40 -2.54
C ALA A 6 15.45 -15.96 -3.66
N GLU A 7 15.36 -16.75 -4.74
CA GLU A 7 14.45 -16.50 -5.86
C GLU A 7 12.98 -16.54 -5.42
N GLN A 8 12.59 -17.56 -4.64
CA GLN A 8 11.24 -17.66 -4.09
C GLN A 8 10.91 -16.50 -3.14
N ALA A 9 11.87 -16.02 -2.36
CA ALA A 9 11.68 -14.85 -1.50
C ALA A 9 11.49 -13.57 -2.33
N ALA A 10 12.27 -13.40 -3.40
CA ALA A 10 12.16 -12.25 -4.31
C ALA A 10 10.80 -12.21 -5.02
N THR A 11 10.30 -13.35 -5.49
CA THR A 11 8.96 -13.47 -6.08
C THR A 11 7.89 -13.06 -5.07
N LYS A 12 7.95 -13.58 -3.84
CA LYS A 12 7.00 -13.21 -2.78
C LYS A 12 7.01 -11.71 -2.46
N LEU A 13 8.18 -11.06 -2.50
CA LEU A 13 8.27 -9.61 -2.31
C LEU A 13 7.65 -8.84 -3.48
N THR A 14 7.79 -9.35 -4.70
CA THR A 14 7.15 -8.77 -5.90
C THR A 14 5.63 -8.88 -5.80
N ASP A 15 5.12 -10.05 -5.43
CA ASP A 15 3.68 -10.27 -5.23
C ASP A 15 3.14 -9.37 -4.10
N TRP A 16 3.89 -9.28 -3.01
CA TRP A 16 3.52 -8.42 -1.89
C TRP A 16 3.51 -6.94 -2.26
N ARG A 17 4.41 -6.50 -3.15
CA ARG A 17 4.37 -5.14 -3.70
C ARG A 17 3.08 -4.90 -4.49
N ALA A 18 2.67 -5.81 -5.35
CA ALA A 18 1.42 -5.69 -6.11
C ALA A 18 0.19 -5.61 -5.18
N VAL A 19 0.16 -6.41 -4.11
CA VAL A 19 -0.89 -6.33 -3.08
C VAL A 19 -0.91 -4.97 -2.40
N ASN A 20 0.26 -4.41 -2.08
CA ASN A 20 0.35 -3.07 -1.48
C ASN A 20 -0.11 -1.96 -2.44
N GLU A 21 0.20 -2.06 -3.74
CA GLU A 21 -0.27 -1.11 -4.75
C GLU A 21 -1.80 -1.16 -4.90
N GLN A 22 -2.39 -2.37 -4.93
CA GLN A 22 -3.83 -2.55 -4.94
C GLN A 22 -4.50 -2.01 -3.67
N ARG A 23 -3.90 -2.24 -2.50
CA ARG A 23 -4.37 -1.66 -1.23
C ARG A 23 -4.44 -0.15 -1.30
N ASP A 24 -3.38 0.50 -1.77
CA ASP A 24 -3.30 1.96 -1.85
C ASP A 24 -4.33 2.52 -2.84
N HIS A 25 -4.59 1.80 -3.92
CA HIS A 25 -5.66 2.14 -4.87
C HIS A 25 -7.05 2.08 -4.23
N LEU A 26 -7.37 1.00 -3.49
CA LEU A 26 -8.65 0.86 -2.80
C LEU A 26 -8.87 1.93 -1.72
N VAL A 27 -7.81 2.33 -1.01
CA VAL A 27 -7.88 3.42 -0.03
C VAL A 27 -8.27 4.74 -0.72
N ARG A 28 -7.68 5.06 -1.88
CA ARG A 28 -8.01 6.26 -2.65
C ARG A 28 -9.46 6.21 -3.12
N GLN A 29 -9.89 5.10 -3.72
CA GLN A 29 -11.28 4.93 -4.17
C GLN A 29 -12.30 5.08 -3.03
N ALA A 30 -12.03 4.48 -1.86
CA ALA A 30 -12.91 4.60 -0.70
C ALA A 30 -13.02 6.05 -0.22
N HIS A 31 -11.89 6.76 -0.18
CA HIS A 31 -11.88 8.17 0.18
C HIS A 31 -12.63 9.04 -0.84
N ASP A 32 -12.40 8.81 -2.14
CA ASP A 32 -13.08 9.52 -3.23
C ASP A 32 -14.59 9.26 -3.24
N ALA A 33 -15.02 8.07 -2.81
CA ALA A 33 -16.43 7.73 -2.57
C ALA A 33 -17.03 8.41 -1.31
N GLY A 34 -16.26 9.23 -0.59
CA GLY A 34 -16.70 9.99 0.56
C GLY A 34 -16.59 9.28 1.91
N LEU A 35 -15.91 8.12 1.99
CA LEU A 35 -15.70 7.47 3.28
C LEU A 35 -14.69 8.28 4.11
N ALA A 36 -15.07 8.62 5.34
CA ALA A 36 -14.18 9.24 6.29
C ALA A 36 -12.97 8.34 6.60
N ILE A 37 -11.80 8.95 6.81
CA ILE A 37 -10.53 8.25 7.09
C ILE A 37 -10.65 7.30 8.30
N ASN A 38 -11.41 7.68 9.33
CA ASN A 38 -11.67 6.80 10.48
C ASN A 38 -12.38 5.51 10.06
N ARG A 39 -13.34 5.61 9.14
CA ARG A 39 -14.07 4.45 8.64
C ARG A 39 -13.17 3.56 7.80
N ILE A 40 -12.34 4.15 6.95
CA ILE A 40 -11.34 3.41 6.15
C ILE A 40 -10.36 2.69 7.09
N HIS A 41 -9.86 3.34 8.13
CA HIS A 41 -8.99 2.74 9.15
C HIS A 41 -9.64 1.51 9.80
N HIS A 42 -10.87 1.64 10.28
CA HIS A 42 -11.57 0.53 10.94
C HIS A 42 -11.88 -0.63 10.00
N LEU A 43 -12.21 -0.37 8.73
CA LEU A 43 -12.53 -1.42 7.76
C LEU A 43 -11.29 -2.14 7.23
N SER A 44 -10.21 -1.40 6.97
CA SER A 44 -9.00 -1.93 6.34
C SER A 44 -7.93 -2.41 7.33
N GLY A 45 -8.00 -1.97 8.59
CA GLY A 45 -6.93 -2.18 9.58
C GLY A 45 -5.66 -1.35 9.31
N ILE A 46 -5.64 -0.52 8.27
CA ILE A 46 -4.50 0.31 7.92
C ILE A 46 -4.41 1.48 8.90
N ALA A 47 -3.22 1.74 9.44
CA ALA A 47 -2.99 2.89 10.32
C ALA A 47 -3.41 4.22 9.63
N ARG A 48 -4.03 5.12 10.39
CA ARG A 48 -4.48 6.43 9.87
C ARG A 48 -3.36 7.24 9.23
N SER A 49 -2.16 7.21 9.81
CA SER A 49 -0.96 7.85 9.24
C SER A 49 -0.64 7.32 7.84
N THR A 50 -0.70 6.00 7.65
CA THR A 50 -0.51 5.37 6.34
C THR A 50 -1.59 5.79 5.35
N ILE A 51 -2.85 5.92 5.78
CA ILE A 51 -3.94 6.41 4.93
C ILE A 51 -3.63 7.84 4.46
N TYR A 52 -3.23 8.73 5.38
CA TYR A 52 -2.81 10.09 5.01
C TYR A 52 -1.65 10.07 4.00
N ASP A 53 -0.60 9.29 4.25
CA ASP A 53 0.54 9.18 3.31
C ASP A 53 0.13 8.69 1.91
N ILE A 54 -0.85 7.78 1.84
CA ILE A 54 -1.40 7.28 0.56
C ILE A 54 -2.14 8.40 -0.16
N LEU A 55 -3.01 9.13 0.54
CA LEU A 55 -3.82 10.21 -0.03
C LEU A 55 -2.96 11.42 -0.45
N GLU A 56 -1.91 11.73 0.31
CA GLU A 56 -0.93 12.77 -0.01
C GLU A 56 0.06 12.33 -1.11
N GLY A 57 -0.02 11.07 -1.57
CA GLY A 57 0.87 10.52 -2.58
C GLY A 57 2.33 10.43 -2.14
N LYS A 58 2.59 10.41 -0.83
CA LYS A 58 3.92 10.15 -0.24
C LYS A 58 4.33 8.68 -0.41
N ARG A 59 3.35 7.78 -0.47
CA ARG A 59 3.53 6.36 -0.83
C ARG A 59 3.28 6.18 -2.33
N GLY A 60 4.30 5.69 -3.05
CA GLY A 60 4.31 5.52 -4.51
C GLY A 60 5.13 6.59 -5.26
N ARG A 61 5.32 7.77 -4.68
CA ARG A 61 6.32 8.74 -5.15
C ARG A 61 7.68 8.36 -4.56
N ALA A 62 8.21 7.20 -4.97
CA ALA A 62 9.65 7.05 -4.97
C ALA A 62 10.20 8.31 -5.64
N ARG A 63 10.90 9.12 -4.83
CA ARG A 63 11.80 10.20 -5.20
C ARG A 63 12.19 10.05 -6.68
N ARG A 64 11.49 10.73 -7.58
CA ARG A 64 12.02 10.99 -8.92
C ARG A 64 13.21 11.89 -8.67
N THR A 65 14.36 11.30 -8.37
CA THR A 65 15.65 11.97 -8.51
C THR A 65 15.68 12.44 -9.95
N THR A 66 15.53 13.75 -10.09
CA THR A 66 15.95 14.51 -11.27
C THR A 66 17.29 13.96 -11.74
N THR A 67 17.31 13.42 -12.95
CA THR A 67 18.53 13.20 -13.73
C THR A 67 19.11 14.54 -14.12
#